data_AF-A0A2A7A8S9-F1
#
_entry.id   AF-A0A2A7A8S9-F1
#
_cell.length_a   1.000
_cell.length_b   1.000
_cell.length_c   1.000
_cell.angle_alpha   90.00
_cell.angle_beta   90.00
_cell.angle_gamma   90.00
#
_symmetry.space_group_name_H-M   'P 1'
#
loop_
_entity.id
_entity.type
_entity.pdbx_description
1 polymer ?
#
loop_
_entity_poly.entity_id
_entity_poly.type
_entity_poly.pdbx_seq_one_letter_code
_entity_poly.pdbx_strand_id
1 'polypeptide(L)'
;GGYPYWSWYGFDSRVEWCACFVSWCYNQAGKSEPRFAGCEWQGVPWFQSHGQWGARGYNNLAPGDAIFFDWDLDGTADHVGIVIGTDGSRVYTVEGNSGDACKIKSYDLNYQSIKGYGLMNW
;
A
#
# COMPACT_ATOMS: atom_id res chain seq x y z
N GLY A 1 -14.53 -9.41 -6.05
CA GLY A 1 -13.35 -10.07 -5.46
C GLY A 1 -13.12 -9.58 -4.05
N GLY A 2 -12.03 -10.05 -3.42
CA GLY A 2 -11.54 -9.49 -2.15
C GLY A 2 -12.30 -9.84 -0.86
N TYR A 3 -13.28 -10.76 -0.90
CA TYR A 3 -14.13 -11.12 0.26
C TYR A 3 -13.34 -11.33 1.56
N PRO A 4 -12.23 -12.11 1.58
CA PRO A 4 -11.48 -12.32 2.81
C PRO A 4 -10.93 -11.03 3.44
N TYR A 5 -10.60 -10.02 2.64
CA TYR A 5 -9.90 -8.83 3.10
C TYR A 5 -10.84 -7.78 3.69
N TRP A 6 -11.87 -7.38 2.93
CA TRP A 6 -12.82 -6.38 3.41
C TRP A 6 -13.75 -6.93 4.51
N SER A 7 -14.10 -8.23 4.46
CA SER A 7 -14.90 -8.85 5.51
C SER A 7 -14.11 -8.98 6.81
N TRP A 8 -12.85 -9.42 6.75
CA TRP A 8 -11.96 -9.45 7.94
C TRP A 8 -11.78 -8.06 8.55
N TYR A 9 -11.68 -7.02 7.72
CA TYR A 9 -11.53 -5.66 8.22
C TYR A 9 -12.76 -5.20 9.03
N GLY A 10 -13.94 -5.69 8.67
CA GLY A 10 -15.21 -5.42 9.36
C GLY A 10 -16.32 -4.84 8.49
N PHE A 11 -16.20 -4.89 7.16
CA PHE A 11 -17.26 -4.42 6.25
C PHE A 11 -18.30 -5.50 5.98
N ASP A 12 -19.58 -5.13 6.03
CA ASP A 12 -20.72 -6.02 5.74
C ASP A 12 -20.99 -6.23 4.24
N SER A 13 -20.35 -5.41 3.38
CA SER A 13 -20.49 -5.50 1.93
C SER A 13 -19.20 -5.12 1.20
N ARG A 14 -19.14 -5.39 -0.10
CA ARG A 14 -17.95 -5.18 -0.93
C ARG A 14 -17.60 -3.69 -1.01
N VAL A 15 -16.38 -3.35 -0.59
CA VAL A 15 -15.73 -2.04 -0.76
C VAL A 15 -14.50 -2.16 -1.66
N GLU A 16 -13.92 -1.03 -2.08
CA GLU A 16 -12.57 -1.04 -2.65
C GLU A 16 -11.59 -1.52 -1.56
N TRP A 17 -10.82 -2.56 -1.87
CA TRP A 17 -10.22 -3.42 -0.85
C TRP A 17 -8.70 -3.44 -0.86
N CYS A 18 -8.03 -2.54 -1.60
CA CYS A 18 -6.57 -2.43 -1.63
C CYS A 18 -5.98 -2.18 -0.23
N ALA A 19 -6.49 -1.20 0.52
CA ALA A 19 -6.06 -0.91 1.88
C ALA A 19 -6.41 -2.03 2.87
N CYS A 20 -7.60 -2.64 2.74
CA CYS A 20 -7.99 -3.80 3.53
C CYS A 20 -7.02 -4.98 3.32
N PHE A 21 -6.60 -5.21 2.07
CA PHE A 21 -5.62 -6.23 1.72
C PHE A 21 -4.26 -5.97 2.38
N VAL A 22 -3.76 -4.74 2.31
CA VAL A 22 -2.48 -4.38 2.96
C VAL A 22 -2.54 -4.59 4.48
N SER A 23 -3.59 -4.09 5.13
CA SER A 23 -3.82 -4.30 6.57
C SER A 23 -3.96 -5.77 6.94
N TRP A 24 -4.64 -6.56 6.12
CA TRP A 24 -4.79 -7.99 6.32
C TRP A 24 -3.44 -8.69 6.24
N CYS A 25 -2.61 -8.37 5.25
CA CYS A 25 -1.27 -8.92 5.10
C CYS A 25 -0.37 -8.58 6.30
N TYR A 26 -0.40 -7.34 6.79
CA TYR A 26 0.32 -6.97 8.01
C TYR A 26 -0.16 -7.76 9.23
N ASN A 27 -1.47 -7.96 9.37
CA ASN A 27 -2.01 -8.80 10.43
C ASN A 27 -1.55 -10.26 10.32
N GLN A 28 -1.54 -10.84 9.12
CA GLN A 28 -1.00 -12.19 8.91
C GLN A 28 0.50 -12.29 9.22
N ALA A 29 1.25 -11.20 9.05
CA ALA A 29 2.65 -11.09 9.45
C ALA A 29 2.85 -10.85 10.97
N GLY A 30 1.78 -10.92 11.77
CA GLY A 30 1.84 -10.74 13.22
C GLY A 30 1.92 -9.29 13.67
N LYS A 31 1.57 -8.33 12.80
CA LYS A 31 1.56 -6.89 13.12
C LYS A 31 0.13 -6.41 13.31
N SER A 32 -0.16 -5.82 14.47
CA SER A 32 -1.47 -5.21 14.73
C SER A 32 -1.65 -3.86 14.03
N GLU A 33 -0.54 -3.18 13.73
CA GLU A 33 -0.49 -1.87 13.08
C GLU A 33 0.63 -1.86 12.02
N PRO A 34 0.49 -1.06 10.94
CA PRO A 34 -0.65 -0.19 10.64
C PRO A 34 -1.91 -0.95 10.22
N ARG A 35 -3.08 -0.51 10.69
CA ARG A 35 -4.39 -1.02 10.29
C ARG A 35 -5.26 0.11 9.74
N PHE A 36 -5.52 0.07 8.43
CA PHE A 36 -6.27 1.08 7.68
C PHE A 36 -7.10 0.46 6.54
N ALA A 37 -8.23 1.09 6.22
CA ALA A 37 -9.08 0.78 5.07
C ALA A 37 -9.19 1.94 4.07
N GLY A 38 -8.62 3.10 4.39
CA GLY A 38 -8.49 4.24 3.48
C GLY A 38 -7.04 4.54 3.15
N CYS A 39 -6.74 4.78 1.86
CA CYS A 39 -5.40 5.14 1.41
C CYS A 39 -5.01 6.53 1.94
N GLU A 40 -5.69 7.59 1.50
CA GLU A 40 -5.31 8.98 1.82
C GLU A 40 -5.68 9.39 3.26
N TRP A 41 -6.87 9.05 3.75
CA TRP A 41 -7.36 9.55 5.05
C TRP A 41 -6.96 8.69 6.25
N GLN A 42 -6.33 7.53 6.05
CA GLN A 42 -5.87 6.65 7.14
C GLN A 42 -4.43 6.18 6.96
N GLY A 43 -4.11 5.52 5.85
CA GLY A 43 -2.78 4.93 5.62
C GLY A 43 -1.68 6.00 5.56
N VAL A 44 -1.81 6.96 4.64
CA VAL A 44 -0.84 8.07 4.47
C VAL A 44 -0.58 8.82 5.79
N PRO A 45 -1.60 9.36 6.50
CA PRO A 45 -1.37 10.11 7.74
C PRO A 45 -0.83 9.23 8.88
N TRP A 46 -1.15 7.93 8.91
CA TRP A 46 -0.55 7.02 9.89
C TRP A 46 0.96 6.96 9.70
N PHE A 47 1.44 6.67 8.48
CA PHE A 47 2.89 6.59 8.23
C PHE A 47 3.59 7.94 8.44
N GLN A 48 2.96 9.05 8.02
CA GLN A 48 3.51 10.39 8.24
C GLN A 48 3.63 10.75 9.73
N SER A 49 2.60 10.48 10.53
CA SER A 49 2.61 10.77 11.97
C SER A 49 3.61 9.93 12.76
N HIS A 50 3.98 8.76 12.25
CA HIS A 50 5.00 7.89 12.84
C HIS A 50 6.43 8.19 12.33
N GLY A 51 6.60 9.21 11.47
CA GLY A 51 7.90 9.52 10.86
C GLY A 51 8.38 8.42 9.88
N GLN A 52 7.45 7.62 9.39
CA GLN A 52 7.66 6.43 8.57
C GLN A 52 7.22 6.67 7.12
N TRP A 53 7.47 7.87 6.59
CA TRP A 53 7.07 8.23 5.23
C TRP A 53 8.27 8.49 4.33
N GLY A 54 8.34 7.79 3.19
CA GLY A 54 9.28 8.04 2.11
C GLY A 54 8.59 8.69 0.91
N ALA A 55 9.19 9.72 0.31
CA ALA A 55 8.66 10.34 -0.90
C ALA A 55 8.89 9.46 -2.15
N ARG A 56 8.24 9.79 -3.28
CA ARG A 56 8.56 9.19 -4.58
C ARG A 56 10.08 9.23 -4.85
N GLY A 57 10.62 8.17 -5.45
CA GLY A 57 12.06 8.03 -5.68
C GLY A 57 12.87 7.59 -4.45
N TYR A 58 12.23 7.30 -3.31
CA TYR A 58 12.90 6.70 -2.16
C TYR A 58 13.58 5.39 -2.57
N ASN A 59 14.87 5.27 -2.31
CA ASN A 59 15.73 4.21 -2.85
C ASN A 59 16.10 3.12 -1.83
N ASN A 60 15.75 3.30 -0.55
CA ASN A 60 16.05 2.36 0.53
C ASN A 60 14.80 1.56 0.94
N LEU A 61 14.07 1.03 -0.04
CA LEU A 61 12.85 0.26 0.18
C LEU A 61 13.15 -1.16 0.68
N ALA A 62 12.35 -1.65 1.62
CA ALA A 62 12.38 -3.02 2.10
C ALA A 62 11.10 -3.78 1.75
N PRO A 63 11.17 -5.11 1.55
CA PRO A 63 9.97 -5.93 1.47
C PRO A 63 9.06 -5.72 2.69
N GLY A 64 7.79 -5.45 2.41
CA GLY A 64 6.76 -5.12 3.38
C GLY A 64 6.47 -3.64 3.55
N ASP A 65 7.27 -2.73 2.99
CA ASP A 65 6.89 -1.32 2.93
C ASP A 65 5.59 -1.16 2.12
N ALA A 66 4.73 -0.23 2.54
CA ALA A 66 3.57 0.16 1.74
C ALA A 66 4.02 1.06 0.59
N ILE A 67 3.37 0.94 -0.57
CA ILE A 67 3.50 1.88 -1.68
C ILE A 67 2.13 2.47 -1.99
N PHE A 68 2.04 3.80 -2.04
CA PHE A 68 0.80 4.54 -2.32
C PHE A 68 0.87 5.19 -3.69
N PHE A 69 -0.25 5.15 -4.41
CA PHE A 69 -0.38 5.75 -5.73
C PHE A 69 -1.43 6.86 -5.74
N ASP A 70 -1.13 7.91 -6.49
CA ASP A 70 -1.98 9.03 -6.88
C ASP A 70 -2.05 8.98 -8.42
N TRP A 71 -3.09 8.34 -8.94
CA TRP A 71 -3.20 8.05 -10.38
C TRP A 71 -3.58 9.28 -11.18
N ASP A 72 -4.42 10.13 -10.60
CA ASP A 72 -4.96 11.32 -11.26
C ASP A 72 -4.08 12.57 -11.03
N LEU A 73 -3.02 12.44 -10.21
CA LEU A 73 -2.05 13.49 -9.86
C LEU A 73 -2.68 14.68 -9.15
N ASP A 74 -3.72 14.43 -8.35
CA ASP A 74 -4.46 15.45 -7.62
C ASP A 74 -3.96 15.64 -6.18
N GLY A 75 -2.95 14.86 -5.78
CA GLY A 75 -2.37 14.85 -4.45
C GLY A 75 -3.06 13.88 -3.50
N THR A 76 -4.04 13.08 -3.93
CA THR A 76 -4.78 12.09 -3.12
C THR A 76 -4.32 10.68 -3.44
N ALA A 77 -4.11 9.84 -2.43
CA ALA A 77 -3.81 8.43 -2.64
C ALA A 77 -5.08 7.65 -3.02
N ASP A 78 -5.10 7.08 -4.22
CA ASP A 78 -6.16 6.23 -4.76
C ASP A 78 -5.93 4.76 -4.42
N HIS A 79 -4.66 4.35 -4.40
CA HIS A 79 -4.29 2.94 -4.32
C HIS A 79 -3.11 2.70 -3.40
N VAL A 80 -3.04 1.47 -2.88
CA VAL A 80 -1.95 1.02 -2.02
C VAL A 80 -1.63 -0.44 -2.28
N GLY A 81 -0.35 -0.77 -2.24
CA GLY A 81 0.17 -2.14 -2.32
C GLY A 81 1.29 -2.37 -1.31
N ILE A 82 1.87 -3.56 -1.36
CA ILE A 82 3.04 -3.94 -0.56
C ILE A 82 4.23 -4.09 -1.49
N VAL A 83 5.34 -3.46 -1.15
CA VAL A 83 6.64 -3.68 -1.78
C VAL A 83 7.11 -5.09 -1.46
N ILE A 84 7.47 -5.87 -2.48
CA ILE A 84 8.07 -7.21 -2.32
C ILE A 84 9.54 -7.24 -2.74
N GLY A 85 10.06 -6.14 -3.28
CA GLY A 85 11.46 -5.97 -3.61
C GLY A 85 11.73 -4.75 -4.48
N THR A 86 13.01 -4.48 -4.72
CA THR A 86 13.50 -3.46 -5.65
C THR A 86 14.81 -3.92 -6.28
N ASP A 87 15.09 -3.50 -7.50
CA ASP A 87 16.41 -3.65 -8.14
C ASP A 87 17.20 -2.33 -8.21
N GLY A 88 16.71 -1.29 -7.54
CA GLY A 88 17.28 0.06 -7.52
C GLY A 88 16.79 0.96 -8.67
N SER A 89 16.22 0.39 -9.72
CA SER A 89 15.55 1.13 -10.81
C SER A 89 14.04 0.94 -10.82
N ARG A 90 13.58 -0.22 -10.35
CA ARG A 90 12.18 -0.61 -10.31
C ARG A 90 11.80 -1.12 -8.94
N VAL A 91 10.57 -0.81 -8.54
CA VAL A 91 9.90 -1.41 -7.38
C VAL A 91 8.98 -2.53 -7.85
N TYR A 92 9.00 -3.65 -7.13
CA TYR A 92 8.13 -4.79 -7.34
C TYR A 92 7.10 -4.84 -6.22
N THR A 93 5.84 -5.06 -6.56
CA THR A 93 4.73 -4.94 -5.63
C THR A 93 3.83 -6.17 -5.68
N VAL A 94 3.14 -6.44 -4.59
CA VAL A 94 1.88 -7.21 -4.59
C VAL A 94 0.74 -6.27 -4.19
N GLU A 95 -0.27 -6.18 -5.04
CA GLU A 95 -1.38 -5.25 -4.90
C GLU A 95 -2.70 -6.01 -4.88
N GLY A 96 -3.53 -5.71 -3.88
CA GLY A 96 -4.93 -6.12 -3.85
C GLY A 96 -5.78 -5.18 -4.69
N ASN A 97 -6.90 -5.68 -5.19
CA ASN A 97 -7.89 -4.92 -5.95
C ASN A 97 -7.37 -4.33 -7.26
N SER A 98 -6.30 -4.89 -7.83
CA SER A 98 -5.82 -4.52 -9.16
C SER A 98 -6.67 -5.21 -10.24
N GLY A 99 -7.79 -4.58 -10.62
CA GLY A 99 -8.77 -5.21 -11.51
C GLY A 99 -9.45 -6.40 -10.84
N ASP A 100 -9.93 -6.17 -9.60
CA ASP A 100 -10.64 -7.12 -8.74
C ASP A 100 -9.88 -8.43 -8.41
N ALA A 101 -8.54 -8.39 -8.46
CA ALA A 101 -7.66 -9.51 -8.13
C ALA A 101 -6.39 -9.05 -7.39
N CYS A 102 -5.69 -9.99 -6.76
CA CYS A 102 -4.32 -9.77 -6.29
C CYS A 102 -3.35 -9.92 -7.46
N LYS A 103 -2.48 -8.95 -7.69
CA LYS A 103 -1.51 -8.96 -8.80
C LYS A 103 -0.13 -8.56 -8.34
N ILE A 104 0.88 -9.18 -8.94
CA ILE A 104 2.24 -8.69 -8.88
C ILE A 104 2.41 -7.64 -9.97
N LYS A 105 2.97 -6.48 -9.63
CA LYS A 105 3.24 -5.39 -10.57
C LYS A 105 4.65 -4.86 -10.36
N SER A 106 5.09 -4.05 -11.31
CA SER A 106 6.41 -3.45 -11.30
C SER A 106 6.35 -2.06 -11.91
N TYR A 107 7.00 -1.10 -11.26
CA TYR A 107 7.02 0.29 -11.67
C TYR A 107 8.44 0.82 -11.67
N ASP A 108 8.69 1.82 -12.52
CA ASP A 108 9.88 2.66 -12.37
C ASP A 108 9.84 3.35 -10.99
N LEU A 109 10.98 3.44 -10.31
CA LEU A 109 11.07 4.04 -8.97
C LEU A 109 10.59 5.50 -8.95
N ASN A 110 10.71 6.19 -10.09
CA ASN A 110 10.29 7.57 -10.30
C ASN A 110 8.94 7.69 -11.02
N TYR A 111 8.19 6.59 -11.15
CA TYR A 111 6.88 6.62 -11.80
C TYR A 111 5.99 7.70 -11.17
N GLN A 112 5.49 8.61 -12.01
CA GLN A 112 4.85 9.85 -11.55
C GLN A 112 3.68 9.62 -10.60
N SER A 113 2.92 8.55 -10.82
CA SER A 113 1.76 8.23 -10.00
C SER A 113 2.11 7.54 -8.68
N ILE A 114 3.40 7.31 -8.38
CA ILE A 114 3.81 6.96 -7.03
C ILE A 114 3.72 8.24 -6.19
N LYS A 115 2.83 8.22 -5.19
CA LYS A 115 2.72 9.31 -4.20
C LYS A 115 3.84 9.21 -3.18
N GLY A 116 4.13 7.99 -2.71
CA GLY A 116 5.17 7.74 -1.73
C GLY A 116 5.04 6.35 -1.11
N TYR A 117 5.74 6.17 -0.01
CA TYR A 117 5.93 4.89 0.64
C TYR A 117 5.71 5.00 2.15
N GLY A 118 5.04 4.00 2.72
CA GLY A 118 4.97 3.79 4.16
C GLY A 118 6.06 2.80 4.58
N LEU A 119 7.03 3.28 5.36
CA LEU A 119 8.24 2.54 5.72
C LEU A 119 8.01 1.73 7.00
N MET A 120 8.03 0.41 6.91
CA MET A 120 7.75 -0.44 8.07
C MET A 120 8.92 -0.47 9.07
N ASN A 121 10.16 -0.18 8.61
CA ASN A 121 11.37 -0.01 9.43
C ASN A 121 11.61 -1.11 10.48
N TRP A 122 11.27 -2.36 10.14
CA TRP A 122 11.42 -3.51 11.03
C TRP A 122 12.79 -4.19 10.94
#